data_AF-A0A2V2N0B6-F1
#
_entry.id   AF-A0A2V2N0B6-F1
#
_cell.length_a   1.000
_cell.length_b   1.000
_cell.length_c   1.000
_cell.angle_alpha   90.00
_cell.angle_beta   90.00
_cell.angle_gamma   90.00
#
_symmetry.space_group_name_H-M   'P 1'
#
loop_
_entity.id
_entity.type
_entity.pdbx_description
1 polymer ?
#
loop_
_entity_poly.entity_id
_entity_poly.type
_entity_poly.pdbx_seq_one_letter_code
_entity_poly.pdbx_strand_id
1 'polypeptide(L)'
;MNHPKIHFIALCAILTIFCIVIVSTAGASEQGIVVITYSFDGKEIVSETEISFEEINSTMTSVGDPGGVELSFQGPTFKPDNLWDEDATLNVDNLKTRVIGVPVREILEYAGISEDIENITFVADDGFSKKLPVENVFSVPDDQGEVILAYWNADEGLLPEESGYRIYFNAPDGLYSNTDMKNTLPEEYWHFFMNTADNTAYPSAKGLSVAKVVEIHVQLSE
;
A
#
# COMPACT_ATOMS: atom_id res chain seq x y z
N MET A 1 -63.94 59.40 -38.03
CA MET A 1 -62.96 59.44 -36.92
C MET A 1 -63.28 58.28 -35.99
N ASN A 2 -62.88 57.08 -36.40
CA ASN A 2 -61.63 56.38 -36.04
C ASN A 2 -61.70 55.78 -34.63
N HIS A 3 -62.09 54.50 -34.59
CA HIS A 3 -61.75 53.56 -33.53
C HIS A 3 -60.23 53.44 -33.37
N PRO A 4 -59.77 52.96 -32.20
CA PRO A 4 -59.02 51.71 -32.27
C PRO A 4 -59.50 50.66 -31.25
N LYS A 5 -59.43 49.43 -31.73
CA LYS A 5 -59.73 48.18 -31.04
C LYS A 5 -58.54 47.80 -30.15
N ILE A 6 -58.82 47.47 -28.89
CA ILE A 6 -57.89 46.86 -27.95
C ILE A 6 -57.43 45.52 -28.56
N HIS A 7 -56.19 45.45 -29.01
CA HIS A 7 -55.56 44.19 -29.43
C HIS A 7 -54.98 43.53 -28.19
N PHE A 8 -55.61 42.44 -27.78
CA PHE A 8 -55.11 41.51 -26.78
C PHE A 8 -53.94 40.74 -27.42
N ILE A 9 -52.71 41.24 -27.25
CA ILE A 9 -51.50 40.51 -27.66
C ILE A 9 -51.24 39.47 -26.57
N ALA A 10 -51.63 38.23 -26.84
CA ALA A 10 -51.21 37.07 -26.07
C ALA A 10 -49.71 36.84 -26.30
N LEU A 11 -48.90 37.26 -25.33
CA LEU A 11 -47.47 36.95 -25.26
C LEU A 11 -47.33 35.52 -24.74
N CYS A 12 -47.28 34.53 -25.64
CA CYS A 12 -46.85 33.17 -25.30
C CYS A 12 -45.35 33.20 -24.96
N ALA A 13 -45.03 33.36 -23.68
CA ALA A 13 -43.70 33.08 -23.16
C ALA A 13 -43.47 31.57 -23.22
N ILE A 14 -42.71 31.13 -24.22
CA ILE A 14 -42.20 29.76 -24.32
C ILE A 14 -41.21 29.59 -23.16
N LEU A 15 -41.66 28.89 -22.12
CA LEU A 15 -40.82 28.47 -21.01
C LEU A 15 -39.94 27.31 -21.50
N THR A 16 -38.76 27.61 -22.04
CA THR A 16 -37.73 26.59 -22.28
C THR A 16 -37.24 26.07 -20.94
N ILE A 17 -37.81 24.95 -20.51
CA ILE A 17 -37.28 24.11 -19.43
C ILE A 17 -35.91 23.63 -19.90
N PHE A 18 -34.86 24.27 -19.40
CA PHE A 18 -33.50 23.80 -19.52
C PHE A 18 -33.35 22.65 -18.51
N CYS A 19 -33.59 21.42 -18.97
CA CYS A 19 -33.17 20.23 -18.23
C CYS A 19 -31.65 20.25 -18.15
N ILE A 20 -31.12 20.81 -17.06
CA ILE A 20 -29.72 20.59 -16.67
C ILE A 20 -29.63 19.10 -16.34
N VAL A 21 -29.21 18.30 -17.32
CA VAL A 21 -28.71 16.96 -17.05
C VAL A 21 -27.41 17.18 -16.30
N ILE A 22 -27.46 17.12 -14.97
CA ILE A 22 -26.26 16.96 -14.16
C ILE A 22 -25.75 15.56 -14.52
N VAL A 23 -24.86 15.50 -15.50
CA VAL A 23 -24.03 14.33 -15.70
C VAL A 23 -23.11 14.32 -14.49
N SER A 24 -23.50 13.60 -13.44
CA SER A 24 -22.57 13.20 -12.40
C SER A 24 -21.56 12.30 -13.08
N THR A 25 -20.40 12.85 -13.44
CA THR A 25 -19.22 12.03 -13.65
C THR A 25 -18.91 11.45 -12.27
N ALA A 26 -19.42 10.25 -11.99
CA ALA A 26 -18.83 9.43 -10.96
C ALA A 26 -17.38 9.22 -11.42
N GLY A 27 -16.46 10.01 -10.86
CA GLY A 27 -15.05 9.69 -10.96
C GLY A 27 -14.89 8.26 -10.44
N ALA A 28 -14.00 7.48 -11.07
CA ALA A 28 -13.59 6.24 -10.44
C ALA A 28 -13.09 6.59 -9.04
N SER A 29 -13.71 6.04 -7.99
CA SER A 29 -13.21 6.20 -6.64
C SER A 29 -11.79 5.62 -6.60
N GLU A 30 -10.89 6.29 -5.88
CA GLU A 30 -9.57 5.74 -5.59
C GLU A 30 -9.69 4.33 -5.02
N GLN A 31 -8.82 3.43 -5.46
CA GLN A 31 -8.82 2.04 -5.02
C GLN A 31 -8.59 1.97 -3.50
N GLY A 32 -9.44 1.26 -2.76
CA GLY A 32 -9.22 0.93 -1.35
C GLY A 32 -8.44 -0.38 -1.18
N ILE A 33 -8.49 -0.94 0.03
CA ILE A 33 -7.94 -2.26 0.36
C ILE A 33 -8.96 -3.10 1.12
N VAL A 34 -8.74 -4.41 1.16
CA VAL A 34 -9.56 -5.33 1.98
C VAL A 34 -8.68 -6.01 3.02
N VAL A 35 -9.09 -5.99 4.28
CA VAL A 35 -8.48 -6.79 5.34
C VAL A 35 -9.30 -8.05 5.54
N ILE A 36 -8.69 -9.22 5.36
CA ILE A 36 -9.35 -10.53 5.49
C ILE A 36 -8.74 -11.27 6.68
N THR A 37 -9.56 -11.62 7.66
CA THR A 37 -9.10 -12.40 8.83
C THR A 37 -9.43 -13.86 8.62
N TYR A 38 -8.45 -14.73 8.83
CA TYR A 38 -8.57 -16.18 8.75
C TYR A 38 -8.45 -16.82 10.13
N SER A 39 -9.11 -17.97 10.29
CA SER A 39 -8.92 -18.88 11.43
C SER A 39 -7.44 -19.26 11.62
N PHE A 40 -7.11 -19.79 12.81
CA PHE A 40 -5.74 -20.18 13.12
C PHE A 40 -5.14 -21.20 12.16
N ASP A 41 -5.97 -22.07 11.55
CA ASP A 41 -5.52 -23.05 10.56
C ASP A 41 -5.47 -22.49 9.12
N GLY A 42 -5.79 -21.21 8.95
CA GLY A 42 -5.79 -20.48 7.68
C GLY A 42 -6.87 -20.90 6.69
N LYS A 43 -7.90 -21.66 7.11
CA LYS A 43 -8.88 -22.25 6.18
C LYS A 43 -10.22 -21.53 6.11
N GLU A 44 -10.64 -20.89 7.19
CA GLU A 44 -11.95 -20.24 7.27
C GLU A 44 -11.77 -18.73 7.35
N ILE A 45 -12.53 -17.98 6.56
CA ILE A 45 -12.63 -16.53 6.70
C ILE A 45 -13.52 -16.24 7.90
N VAL A 46 -12.96 -15.51 8.86
CA VAL A 46 -13.62 -15.05 10.09
C VAL A 46 -14.30 -13.70 9.87
N SER A 47 -13.63 -12.79 9.16
CA SER A 47 -14.15 -11.47 8.85
C SER A 47 -13.48 -10.86 7.61
N GLU A 48 -14.17 -9.92 6.99
CA GLU A 48 -13.66 -9.09 5.90
C GLU A 48 -14.02 -7.63 6.19
N THR A 49 -13.06 -6.72 6.03
CA THR A 49 -13.24 -5.27 6.20
C THR A 49 -12.72 -4.56 4.96
N GLU A 50 -13.63 -3.95 4.20
CA GLU A 50 -13.27 -3.04 3.11
C GLU A 50 -12.94 -1.66 3.70
N ILE A 51 -11.81 -1.09 3.30
CA ILE A 51 -11.34 0.22 3.74
C ILE A 51 -11.09 1.06 2.50
N SER A 52 -11.85 2.15 2.35
CA SER A 52 -11.70 3.08 1.24
C SER A 52 -10.41 3.90 1.36
N PHE A 53 -9.93 4.41 0.23
CA PHE A 53 -8.80 5.35 0.24
C PHE A 53 -9.11 6.62 1.06
N GLU A 54 -10.36 7.10 1.04
CA GLU A 54 -10.78 8.25 1.85
C GLU A 54 -10.59 7.98 3.35
N GLU A 55 -10.97 6.80 3.82
CA GLU A 55 -10.75 6.40 5.22
C GLU A 55 -9.26 6.29 5.55
N ILE A 56 -8.47 5.63 4.70
CA ILE A 56 -7.01 5.54 4.87
C ILE A 56 -6.38 6.92 5.00
N ASN A 57 -6.73 7.84 4.10
CA ASN A 57 -6.07 9.13 4.00
C ASN A 57 -6.60 10.19 5.00
N SER A 58 -7.78 9.99 5.59
CA SER A 58 -8.38 10.97 6.51
C SER A 58 -8.41 10.55 7.98
N THR A 59 -8.29 9.25 8.27
CA THR A 59 -8.43 8.73 9.65
C THR A 59 -7.12 8.24 10.25
N MET A 60 -6.15 7.82 9.42
CA MET A 60 -4.88 7.26 9.86
C MET A 60 -3.76 8.31 9.83
N THR A 61 -2.72 8.11 10.63
CA THR A 61 -1.57 9.00 10.69
C THR A 61 -0.65 8.76 9.50
N SER A 62 -0.56 9.73 8.59
CA SER A 62 0.36 9.62 7.46
C SER A 62 1.83 9.67 7.91
N VAL A 63 2.63 8.72 7.42
CA VAL A 63 4.09 8.76 7.52
C VAL A 63 4.67 9.48 6.30
N GLY A 64 5.59 10.40 6.56
CA GLY A 64 6.28 11.18 5.53
C GLY A 64 5.58 12.48 5.12
N ASP A 65 4.39 12.81 5.63
CA ASP A 65 3.73 14.08 5.31
C ASP A 65 4.25 15.26 6.18
N PRO A 66 4.52 16.45 5.63
CA PRO A 66 4.58 16.82 4.22
C PRO A 66 5.94 16.57 3.56
N GLY A 67 5.92 15.99 2.35
CA GLY A 67 7.10 15.91 1.47
C GLY A 67 7.74 14.52 1.31
N GLY A 68 7.11 13.48 1.85
CA GLY A 68 7.53 12.09 1.83
C GLY A 68 8.78 11.79 2.67
N VAL A 69 8.90 10.53 3.10
CA VAL A 69 10.14 9.97 3.67
C VAL A 69 10.89 9.22 2.57
N GLU A 70 12.20 9.47 2.43
CA GLU A 70 13.03 8.77 1.44
C GLU A 70 13.38 7.37 1.97
N LEU A 71 12.89 6.34 1.30
CA LEU A 71 13.08 4.95 1.68
C LEU A 71 13.60 4.14 0.50
N SER A 72 14.33 3.08 0.79
CA SER A 72 14.93 2.17 -0.19
C SER A 72 15.12 0.78 0.40
N PHE A 73 15.39 -0.19 -0.47
CA PHE A 73 15.72 -1.55 -0.08
C PHE A 73 17.03 -1.98 -0.75
N GLN A 74 17.76 -2.87 -0.10
CA GLN A 74 18.88 -3.54 -0.77
C GLN A 74 18.39 -4.67 -1.67
N GLY A 75 18.95 -4.74 -2.89
CA GLY A 75 18.77 -5.86 -3.82
C GLY A 75 19.79 -6.99 -3.61
N PRO A 76 19.79 -8.00 -4.49
CA PRO A 76 20.81 -9.07 -4.46
C PRO A 76 22.19 -8.52 -4.79
N THR A 77 23.24 -9.02 -4.12
CA THR A 77 24.61 -8.50 -4.31
C THR A 77 25.22 -8.91 -5.66
N PHE A 78 24.78 -10.03 -6.23
CA PHE A 78 25.40 -10.69 -7.39
C PHE A 78 26.90 -10.96 -7.21
N LYS A 79 27.34 -11.15 -5.96
CA LYS A 79 28.70 -11.51 -5.56
C LYS A 79 28.66 -12.81 -4.77
N PRO A 80 29.03 -13.96 -5.37
CA PRO A 80 28.97 -15.26 -4.68
C PRO A 80 29.81 -15.33 -3.40
N ASP A 81 30.86 -14.51 -3.31
CA ASP A 81 31.76 -14.39 -2.17
C ASP A 81 31.32 -13.31 -1.15
N ASN A 82 30.27 -12.54 -1.45
CA ASN A 82 29.68 -11.54 -0.57
C ASN A 82 28.15 -11.52 -0.72
N LEU A 83 27.47 -12.52 -0.16
CA LEU A 83 26.02 -12.69 -0.35
C LEU A 83 25.18 -11.66 0.39
N TRP A 84 25.60 -11.30 1.61
CA TRP A 84 24.81 -10.45 2.51
C TRP A 84 25.22 -8.98 2.43
N ASP A 85 26.49 -8.70 2.12
CA ASP A 85 27.03 -7.35 2.07
C ASP A 85 26.74 -6.57 3.36
N GLU A 86 27.42 -6.98 4.44
CA GLU A 86 27.15 -6.51 5.81
C GLU A 86 27.16 -4.98 5.97
N ASP A 87 28.00 -4.30 5.17
CA ASP A 87 28.13 -2.84 5.16
C ASP A 87 27.11 -2.13 4.24
N ALA A 88 26.18 -2.87 3.62
CA ALA A 88 25.14 -2.40 2.71
C ALA A 88 25.68 -1.38 1.67
N THR A 89 26.59 -1.85 0.81
CA THR A 89 27.28 -1.02 -0.21
C THR A 89 26.86 -1.33 -1.65
N LEU A 90 26.21 -2.47 -1.88
CA LEU A 90 25.82 -2.97 -3.19
C LEU A 90 24.31 -2.94 -3.37
N ASN A 91 23.85 -2.40 -4.51
CA ASN A 91 22.45 -2.42 -4.95
C ASN A 91 21.47 -1.83 -3.91
N VAL A 92 21.85 -0.71 -3.31
CA VAL A 92 21.12 -0.05 -2.21
C VAL A 92 20.03 0.92 -2.68
N ASP A 93 20.11 1.43 -3.91
CA ASP A 93 19.13 2.40 -4.43
C ASP A 93 17.88 1.72 -5.05
N ASN A 94 17.60 0.45 -4.72
CA ASN A 94 16.41 -0.20 -5.26
C ASN A 94 15.15 0.37 -4.62
N LEU A 95 14.19 0.75 -5.47
CA LEU A 95 12.93 1.36 -5.04
C LEU A 95 13.15 2.65 -4.24
N LYS A 96 14.31 3.29 -4.41
CA LYS A 96 14.65 4.50 -3.68
C LYS A 96 13.79 5.65 -4.18
N THR A 97 12.88 6.09 -3.32
CA THR A 97 12.00 7.21 -3.61
C THR A 97 11.46 7.79 -2.31
N ARG A 98 10.84 8.97 -2.40
CA ARG A 98 10.09 9.53 -1.28
C ARG A 98 8.68 8.97 -1.32
N VAL A 99 8.21 8.46 -0.19
CA VAL A 99 6.88 7.87 -0.07
C VAL A 99 6.03 8.56 1.00
N ILE A 100 4.73 8.53 0.80
CA ILE A 100 3.72 8.82 1.82
C ILE A 100 2.82 7.59 1.94
N GLY A 101 2.55 7.20 3.16
CA GLY A 101 1.75 6.02 3.46
C GLY A 101 1.21 6.07 4.88
N VAL A 102 0.61 4.97 5.32
CA VAL A 102 0.13 4.78 6.70
C VAL A 102 0.77 3.54 7.30
N PRO A 103 0.96 3.47 8.63
CA PRO A 103 1.40 2.24 9.28
C PRO A 103 0.38 1.11 9.02
N VAL A 104 0.86 -0.07 8.64
CA VAL A 104 0.00 -1.25 8.48
C VAL A 104 -0.73 -1.58 9.78
N ARG A 105 -0.09 -1.33 10.91
CA ARG A 105 -0.70 -1.47 12.23
C ARG A 105 -1.99 -0.65 12.37
N GLU A 106 -2.01 0.60 11.93
CA GLU A 106 -3.23 1.45 12.01
C GLU A 106 -4.35 0.93 11.09
N ILE A 107 -4.00 0.34 9.93
CA ILE A 107 -4.97 -0.33 9.05
C ILE A 107 -5.62 -1.52 9.78
N LEU A 108 -4.82 -2.33 10.47
CA LEU A 108 -5.33 -3.49 11.22
C LEU A 108 -6.17 -3.07 12.43
N GLU A 109 -5.72 -2.06 13.18
CA GLU A 109 -6.48 -1.50 14.29
C GLU A 109 -7.82 -0.90 13.82
N TYR A 110 -7.85 -0.25 12.65
CA TYR A 110 -9.09 0.22 12.01
C TYR A 110 -10.04 -0.94 11.67
N ALA A 111 -9.51 -2.07 11.21
CA ALA A 111 -10.27 -3.29 10.97
C ALA A 111 -10.69 -4.03 12.27
N GLY A 112 -10.39 -3.47 13.45
CA GLY A 112 -10.71 -4.06 14.75
C GLY A 112 -9.78 -5.21 15.16
N ILE A 113 -8.59 -5.30 14.56
CA ILE A 113 -7.61 -6.37 14.75
C ILE A 113 -6.44 -5.83 15.58
N SER A 114 -6.20 -6.40 16.77
CA SER A 114 -5.13 -5.93 17.66
C SER A 114 -4.49 -6.99 18.56
N GLU A 115 -5.02 -8.23 18.56
CA GLU A 115 -4.56 -9.33 19.40
C GLU A 115 -4.74 -10.67 18.69
N ASP A 116 -4.09 -11.71 19.22
CA ASP A 116 -4.18 -13.11 18.77
C ASP A 116 -3.89 -13.30 17.27
N ILE A 117 -2.80 -12.70 16.77
CA ILE A 117 -2.37 -12.78 15.37
C ILE A 117 -1.06 -13.58 15.31
N GLU A 118 -1.01 -14.55 14.41
CA GLU A 118 0.20 -15.30 14.11
C GLU A 118 1.05 -14.57 13.05
N ASN A 119 0.43 -14.23 11.92
CA ASN A 119 1.11 -13.61 10.79
C ASN A 119 0.18 -12.77 9.93
N ILE A 120 0.79 -11.88 9.16
CA ILE A 120 0.12 -10.94 8.25
C ILE A 120 0.68 -11.17 6.86
N THR A 121 -0.19 -11.34 5.86
CA THR A 121 0.19 -11.55 4.46
C THR A 121 -0.34 -10.42 3.59
N PHE A 122 0.55 -9.77 2.85
CA PHE A 122 0.20 -8.74 1.87
C PHE A 122 0.05 -9.40 0.51
N VAL A 123 -1.08 -9.17 -0.15
CA VAL A 123 -1.44 -9.82 -1.43
C VAL A 123 -1.64 -8.76 -2.50
N ALA A 124 -0.89 -8.91 -3.58
CA ALA A 124 -0.96 -8.06 -4.77
C ALA A 124 -2.11 -8.48 -5.69
N ASP A 125 -2.52 -7.58 -6.58
CA ASP A 125 -3.56 -7.83 -7.61
C ASP A 125 -3.22 -8.98 -8.57
N ASP A 126 -1.93 -9.28 -8.77
CA ASP A 126 -1.42 -10.39 -9.58
C ASP A 126 -1.26 -11.71 -8.79
N GLY A 127 -1.60 -11.70 -7.49
CA GLY A 127 -1.48 -12.84 -6.59
C GLY A 127 -0.09 -13.03 -5.96
N PHE A 128 0.90 -12.19 -6.29
CA PHE A 128 2.16 -12.16 -5.55
C PHE A 128 1.89 -11.77 -4.10
N SER A 129 2.56 -12.44 -3.16
CA SER A 129 2.37 -12.15 -1.75
C SER A 129 3.64 -12.29 -0.92
N LYS A 130 3.66 -11.56 0.21
CA LYS A 130 4.66 -11.71 1.26
C LYS A 130 3.99 -11.76 2.61
N LYS A 131 4.45 -12.71 3.41
CA LYS A 131 4.04 -12.91 4.79
C LYS A 131 5.09 -12.28 5.72
N LEU A 132 4.65 -11.64 6.78
CA LEU A 132 5.46 -11.18 7.90
C LEU A 132 4.88 -11.76 9.21
N PRO A 133 5.72 -12.08 10.19
CA PRO A 133 5.23 -12.43 11.52
C PRO A 133 4.64 -11.19 12.22
N VAL A 134 3.74 -11.41 13.18
CA VAL A 134 3.03 -10.32 13.88
C VAL A 134 4.00 -9.33 14.54
N GLU A 135 5.12 -9.82 15.07
CA GLU A 135 6.11 -9.01 15.77
C GLU A 135 6.69 -7.93 14.86
N ASN A 136 6.92 -8.24 13.58
CA ASN A 136 7.45 -7.28 12.62
C ASN A 136 6.43 -6.21 12.19
N VAL A 137 5.19 -6.27 12.65
CA VAL A 137 4.16 -5.23 12.42
C VAL A 137 3.74 -4.54 13.73
N PHE A 138 3.58 -5.28 14.83
CA PHE A 138 3.09 -4.75 16.11
C PHE A 138 4.20 -4.45 17.14
N SER A 139 5.33 -5.16 17.06
CA SER A 139 6.50 -5.03 17.97
C SER A 139 7.78 -4.87 17.17
N VAL A 140 7.75 -3.88 16.28
CA VAL A 140 8.70 -3.68 15.20
C VAL A 140 10.14 -3.57 15.70
N PRO A 141 11.11 -4.33 15.13
CA PRO A 141 12.53 -4.17 15.42
C PRO A 141 13.06 -2.79 15.03
N ASP A 142 13.95 -2.22 15.86
CA ASP A 142 14.50 -0.87 15.66
C ASP A 142 15.13 -0.68 14.27
N ASP A 143 15.89 -1.68 13.79
CA ASP A 143 16.57 -1.63 12.48
C ASP A 143 15.59 -1.75 11.30
N GLN A 144 14.38 -2.28 11.52
CA GLN A 144 13.36 -2.37 10.47
C GLN A 144 12.55 -1.08 10.37
N GLY A 145 12.14 -0.53 11.52
CA GLY A 145 11.12 0.51 11.55
C GLY A 145 9.76 0.05 11.02
N GLU A 146 8.77 0.92 11.16
CA GLU A 146 7.36 0.58 10.93
C GLU A 146 7.13 0.07 9.51
N VAL A 147 6.26 -0.92 9.37
CA VAL A 147 5.77 -1.36 8.05
C VAL A 147 4.73 -0.36 7.59
N ILE A 148 5.01 0.31 6.47
CA ILE A 148 4.15 1.33 5.86
C ILE A 148 3.51 0.74 4.61
N LEU A 149 2.19 0.96 4.47
CA LEU A 149 1.50 0.84 3.19
C LEU A 149 1.53 2.20 2.48
N ALA A 150 2.48 2.37 1.57
CA ALA A 150 2.64 3.58 0.79
C ALA A 150 1.57 3.66 -0.30
N TYR A 151 0.89 4.79 -0.40
CA TYR A 151 -0.12 5.08 -1.43
C TYR A 151 0.29 6.24 -2.35
N TRP A 152 1.43 6.88 -2.07
CA TRP A 152 2.01 7.93 -2.90
C TRP A 152 3.53 7.76 -2.95
N ASN A 153 4.11 8.04 -4.12
CA ASN A 153 5.56 8.20 -4.25
C ASN A 153 5.92 9.43 -5.08
N ALA A 154 7.15 9.94 -4.94
CA ALA A 154 7.58 11.16 -5.62
C ALA A 154 7.76 11.03 -7.13
N ASP A 155 7.92 9.81 -7.65
CA ASP A 155 8.17 9.55 -9.06
C ASP A 155 6.87 9.53 -9.87
N GLU A 156 5.77 9.06 -9.28
CA GLU A 156 4.52 8.73 -9.97
C GLU A 156 3.30 9.43 -9.36
N GLY A 157 3.38 9.92 -8.13
CA GLY A 157 2.29 10.60 -7.44
C GLY A 157 1.38 9.67 -6.66
N LEU A 158 0.09 10.02 -6.61
CA LEU A 158 -0.93 9.32 -5.83
C LEU A 158 -1.41 8.06 -6.55
N LEU A 159 -1.54 6.95 -5.81
CA LEU A 159 -1.92 5.62 -6.28
C LEU A 159 -1.31 5.29 -7.66
N PRO A 160 0.02 5.20 -7.72
CA PRO A 160 0.72 4.98 -8.99
C PRO A 160 0.22 3.74 -9.74
N GLU A 161 0.15 3.79 -11.06
CA GLU A 161 -0.31 2.68 -11.89
C GLU A 161 0.59 1.43 -11.75
N GLU A 162 1.90 1.63 -11.62
CA GLU A 162 2.87 0.52 -11.56
C GLU A 162 3.09 -0.01 -10.15
N SER A 163 3.04 0.86 -9.13
CA SER A 163 3.31 0.46 -7.75
C SER A 163 2.08 0.29 -6.88
N GLY A 164 0.94 0.91 -7.22
CA GLY A 164 -0.30 0.89 -6.42
C GLY A 164 -0.04 1.22 -4.96
N TYR A 165 -0.74 0.54 -4.06
CA TYR A 165 -0.28 0.43 -2.67
C TYR A 165 0.97 -0.45 -2.61
N ARG A 166 2.03 0.03 -1.97
CA ARG A 166 3.29 -0.70 -1.85
C ARG A 166 3.81 -0.74 -0.42
N ILE A 167 4.34 -1.89 -0.01
CA ILE A 167 4.99 -2.05 1.29
C ILE A 167 6.39 -1.42 1.29
N TYR A 168 6.64 -0.56 2.28
CA TYR A 168 7.96 -0.07 2.67
C TYR A 168 8.19 -0.31 4.16
N PHE A 169 9.46 -0.42 4.55
CA PHE A 169 9.86 -0.41 5.95
C PHE A 169 10.53 0.92 6.26
N ASN A 170 10.08 1.59 7.32
CA ASN A 170 10.55 2.90 7.74
C ASN A 170 11.89 2.83 8.49
N ALA A 171 12.87 2.17 7.88
CA ALA A 171 14.17 1.95 8.49
C ALA A 171 14.81 3.30 8.92
N PRO A 172 15.45 3.39 10.10
CA PRO A 172 15.91 4.67 10.66
C PRO A 172 16.85 5.48 9.76
N ASP A 173 17.63 4.81 8.90
CA ASP A 173 18.56 5.44 7.96
C ASP A 173 18.01 5.54 6.52
N GLY A 174 16.77 5.10 6.30
CA GLY A 174 16.09 5.10 5.00
C GLY A 174 16.47 3.93 4.07
N LEU A 175 17.27 2.96 4.54
CA LEU A 175 17.62 1.76 3.79
C LEU A 175 17.29 0.51 4.60
N TYR A 176 16.40 -0.32 4.08
CA TYR A 176 16.24 -1.67 4.62
C TYR A 176 17.15 -2.66 3.87
N SER A 177 18.27 -3.00 4.50
CA SER A 177 19.34 -3.82 3.93
C SER A 177 19.08 -5.33 4.04
N ASN A 178 19.92 -6.12 3.35
CA ASN A 178 19.93 -7.57 3.51
C ASN A 178 20.37 -7.97 4.93
N THR A 179 21.23 -7.17 5.57
CA THR A 179 21.63 -7.36 6.96
C THR A 179 20.48 -7.08 7.92
N ASP A 180 19.71 -6.02 7.67
CA ASP A 180 18.52 -5.72 8.49
C ASP A 180 17.52 -6.87 8.38
N MET A 181 17.19 -7.31 7.16
CA MET A 181 16.36 -8.50 6.93
C MET A 181 16.87 -9.72 7.71
N LYS A 182 18.17 -9.97 7.71
CA LYS A 182 18.79 -11.11 8.42
C LYS A 182 18.62 -11.00 9.93
N ASN A 183 18.70 -9.79 10.47
CA ASN A 183 18.72 -9.54 11.91
C ASN A 183 17.32 -9.40 12.51
N THR A 184 16.36 -8.92 11.72
CA THR A 184 15.01 -8.55 12.21
C THR A 184 13.93 -9.56 11.85
N LEU A 185 14.15 -10.43 10.86
CA LEU A 185 13.19 -11.46 10.46
C LEU A 185 13.70 -12.88 10.78
N PRO A 186 12.82 -13.80 11.20
CA PRO A 186 13.16 -15.22 11.24
C PRO A 186 13.51 -15.74 9.83
N GLU A 187 14.38 -16.74 9.75
CA GLU A 187 14.95 -17.23 8.49
C GLU A 187 13.89 -17.66 7.45
N GLU A 188 12.76 -18.21 7.91
CA GLU A 188 11.67 -18.63 7.03
C GLU A 188 10.98 -17.45 6.30
N TYR A 189 11.15 -16.23 6.80
CA TYR A 189 10.61 -15.00 6.22
C TYR A 189 11.63 -14.25 5.35
N TRP A 190 12.87 -14.74 5.26
CA TRP A 190 13.86 -14.12 4.38
C TRP A 190 13.49 -14.26 2.90
N HIS A 191 13.78 -13.23 2.13
CA HIS A 191 13.60 -13.26 0.69
C HIS A 191 14.92 -13.53 -0.02
N PHE A 192 14.90 -14.50 -0.95
CA PHE A 192 16.01 -14.79 -1.85
C PHE A 192 15.62 -14.59 -3.30
N PHE A 193 16.47 -13.88 -4.05
CA PHE A 193 16.47 -13.86 -5.50
C PHE A 193 17.31 -15.02 -6.03
N MET A 194 16.70 -15.93 -6.78
CA MET A 194 17.43 -17.02 -7.42
C MET A 194 18.05 -16.56 -8.74
N ASN A 195 19.37 -16.51 -8.82
CA ASN A 195 20.07 -16.28 -10.07
C ASN A 195 20.36 -17.61 -10.78
N THR A 196 19.72 -17.83 -11.92
CA THR A 196 19.88 -19.08 -12.68
C THR A 196 21.21 -19.16 -13.43
N ALA A 197 21.91 -18.04 -13.64
CA ALA A 197 23.18 -18.02 -14.36
C ALA A 197 24.34 -18.65 -13.55
N ASP A 198 24.33 -18.48 -12.23
CA ASP A 198 25.33 -19.03 -11.30
C ASP A 198 24.72 -20.01 -10.28
N ASN A 199 23.43 -20.30 -10.40
CA ASN A 199 22.68 -21.19 -9.50
C ASN A 199 22.80 -20.81 -8.02
N THR A 200 22.83 -19.50 -7.73
CA THR A 200 22.98 -18.95 -6.38
C THR A 200 21.70 -18.24 -5.93
N ALA A 201 21.29 -18.52 -4.70
CA ALA A 201 20.23 -17.80 -4.01
C ALA A 201 20.84 -16.58 -3.29
N TYR A 202 20.55 -15.38 -3.78
CA TYR A 202 21.03 -14.14 -3.19
C TYR A 202 19.97 -13.54 -2.27
N PRO A 203 20.30 -13.21 -1.01
CA PRO A 203 19.44 -12.38 -0.16
C PRO A 203 19.03 -11.10 -0.90
N SER A 204 17.77 -10.72 -0.79
CA SER A 204 17.27 -9.50 -1.42
C SER A 204 16.09 -8.94 -0.63
N ALA A 205 16.37 -8.03 0.31
CA ALA A 205 15.38 -7.31 1.10
C ALA A 205 14.32 -6.62 0.22
N LYS A 206 14.71 -6.14 -0.97
CA LYS A 206 13.79 -5.60 -2.00
C LYS A 206 12.58 -6.52 -2.27
N GLY A 207 12.78 -7.83 -2.21
CA GLY A 207 11.72 -8.80 -2.52
C GLY A 207 10.65 -8.93 -1.42
N LEU A 208 10.79 -8.20 -0.31
CA LEU A 208 9.75 -8.02 0.71
C LEU A 208 8.78 -6.89 0.37
N SER A 209 9.17 -5.96 -0.52
CA SER A 209 8.31 -4.85 -0.96
C SER A 209 7.28 -5.34 -2.00
N VAL A 210 6.09 -5.68 -1.51
CA VAL A 210 4.93 -6.05 -2.36
C VAL A 210 4.35 -4.78 -2.96
N ALA A 211 4.19 -4.75 -4.28
CA ALA A 211 3.50 -3.69 -5.01
C ALA A 211 2.06 -4.08 -5.30
N LYS A 212 1.20 -3.09 -5.60
CA LYS A 212 -0.21 -3.27 -5.96
C LYS A 212 -0.97 -4.12 -4.94
N VAL A 213 -0.70 -3.89 -3.66
CA VAL A 213 -1.41 -4.56 -2.57
C VAL A 213 -2.89 -4.21 -2.65
N VAL A 214 -3.73 -5.25 -2.70
CA VAL A 214 -5.20 -5.13 -2.72
C VAL A 214 -5.83 -5.76 -1.49
N GLU A 215 -5.16 -6.76 -0.90
CA GLU A 215 -5.64 -7.45 0.29
C GLU A 215 -4.52 -7.56 1.34
N ILE A 216 -4.91 -7.48 2.61
CA ILE A 216 -4.09 -7.82 3.77
C ILE A 216 -4.77 -8.96 4.50
N HIS A 217 -4.15 -10.13 4.51
CA HIS A 217 -4.65 -11.29 5.22
C HIS A 217 -4.05 -11.36 6.61
N VAL A 218 -4.88 -11.62 7.60
CA VAL A 218 -4.48 -11.81 9.00
C VAL A 218 -4.80 -13.24 9.38
N GLN A 219 -3.82 -14.01 9.84
CA GLN A 219 -4.04 -15.34 10.38
C GLN A 219 -4.03 -15.26 11.91
N LEU A 220 -5.10 -15.73 12.56
CA LEU A 220 -5.16 -15.76 14.02
C LEU A 220 -4.20 -16.79 14.64
N SER A 221 -3.83 -16.60 15.89
CA SER A 221 -3.09 -17.61 16.69
C SER A 221 -4.03 -18.69 17.23
N GLU A 222 -3.46 -19.81 17.73
CA GLU A 222 -4.20 -20.93 18.34
C GLU A 222 -4.89 -20.59 19.68
#